data_AF-A0A7I0J7C9-F1
#
_entry.id   AF-A0A7I0J7C9-F1
#
_cell.length_a   1.000
_cell.length_b   1.000
_cell.length_c   1.000
_cell.angle_alpha   90.00
_cell.angle_beta   90.00
_cell.angle_gamma   90.00
#
_symmetry.space_group_name_H-M   'P 1'
#
loop_
_entity.id
_entity.type
_entity.pdbx_description
1 polymer ?
#
loop_
_entity_poly.entity_id
_entity_poly.type
_entity_poly.pdbx_seq_one_letter_code
_entity_poly.pdbx_strand_id
1 'polypeptide(L)'
;VGLHALESLRLEKSYRAMYRDMNPELNALESGLERFIRLDKGDFVGREAVLKYKARNDQRRSVTLKVETDGASTLASEGLYLNGELVG
;
A
#
# COMPACT_ATOMS: atom_id res chain seq x y z
N VAL A 1 12.14 -14.97 18.57
CA VAL A 1 11.87 -13.91 17.58
C VAL A 1 10.40 -13.57 17.65
N GLY A 2 10.02 -12.30 17.86
CA GLY A 2 8.64 -11.87 18.15
C GLY A 2 7.99 -11.07 17.02
N LEU A 3 6.69 -10.75 17.16
CA LEU A 3 5.90 -10.03 16.14
C LEU A 3 6.53 -8.69 15.71
N HIS A 4 7.15 -7.95 16.63
CA HIS A 4 7.83 -6.68 16.30
C HIS A 4 9.04 -6.86 15.37
N ALA A 5 9.82 -7.93 15.56
CA ALA A 5 10.95 -8.22 14.68
C ALA A 5 10.45 -8.62 13.28
N LEU A 6 9.38 -9.40 13.20
CA LEU A 6 8.75 -9.76 11.92
C LEU A 6 8.21 -8.53 11.18
N GLU A 7 7.61 -7.60 11.91
CA GLU A 7 7.11 -6.34 11.35
C GLU A 7 8.25 -5.49 10.74
N SER A 8 9.38 -5.38 11.43
CA SER A 8 10.56 -4.70 10.87
C SER A 8 11.03 -5.36 9.58
N LEU A 9 11.18 -6.69 9.58
CA LEU A 9 11.69 -7.45 8.43
C LEU A 9 10.74 -7.40 7.22
N ARG A 10 9.42 -7.46 7.45
CA ARG A 10 8.44 -7.42 6.36
C ARG A 10 8.32 -6.02 5.75
N LEU A 11 8.49 -4.96 6.54
CA LEU A 11 8.53 -3.59 6.05
C LEU A 11 9.75 -3.33 5.15
N GLU A 12 10.93 -3.87 5.48
CA GLU A 12 12.13 -3.78 4.62
C GLU A 12 11.93 -4.42 3.23
N LYS A 13 11.01 -5.38 3.12
CA LYS A 13 10.65 -6.03 1.84
C LYS A 13 9.40 -5.42 1.19
N SER A 14 8.85 -4.36 1.78
CA SER A 14 7.60 -3.72 1.35
C SER A 14 6.42 -4.70 1.25
N TYR A 15 6.38 -5.73 2.11
CA TYR A 15 5.27 -6.67 2.14
C TYR A 15 4.06 -6.04 2.81
N ARG A 16 2.89 -6.20 2.18
CA ARG A 16 1.61 -5.65 2.63
C ARG A 16 0.97 -6.53 3.69
N ALA A 17 0.50 -5.92 4.76
CA ALA A 17 -0.28 -6.57 5.80
C ALA A 17 -1.78 -6.32 5.58
N MET A 18 -2.59 -7.37 5.72
CA MET A 18 -4.05 -7.27 5.73
C MET A 18 -4.49 -6.31 6.86
N TYR A 19 -5.51 -5.49 6.59
CA TYR A 19 -6.07 -4.46 7.47
C TYR A 19 -5.14 -3.29 7.83
N ARG A 20 -3.86 -3.32 7.42
CA ARG A 20 -2.94 -2.17 7.53
C ARG A 20 -2.67 -1.51 6.19
N ASP A 21 -2.12 -2.27 5.25
CA ASP A 21 -1.70 -1.76 3.94
C ASP A 21 -2.66 -2.17 2.81
N MET A 22 -3.51 -3.17 3.06
CA MET A 22 -4.56 -3.64 2.14
C MET A 22 -5.80 -4.06 2.92
N ASN A 23 -6.98 -3.70 2.43
CA ASN A 23 -8.27 -4.07 2.98
C ASN A 23 -9.32 -4.06 1.84
N PRO A 24 -10.58 -4.50 2.07
CA PRO A 24 -11.61 -4.50 1.03
C PRO A 24 -12.04 -3.11 0.53
N GLU A 25 -11.68 -2.03 1.23
CA GLU A 25 -12.01 -0.66 0.85
C GLU A 25 -11.03 -0.10 -0.19
N LEU A 26 -9.81 -0.65 -0.24
CA LEU A 26 -8.75 -0.25 -1.15
C LEU A 26 -8.77 -1.06 -2.44
N ASN A 27 -8.45 -0.41 -3.56
CA ASN A 27 -8.19 -1.14 -4.79
C ASN A 27 -6.87 -1.92 -4.68
N ALA A 28 -6.80 -3.09 -5.32
CA ALA A 28 -5.59 -3.90 -5.32
C ALA A 28 -4.38 -3.18 -5.97
N LEU A 29 -4.63 -2.29 -6.94
CA LEU A 29 -3.59 -1.46 -7.54
C LEU A 29 -3.12 -0.35 -6.59
N GLU A 30 -4.02 0.26 -5.81
CA GLU A 30 -3.65 1.21 -4.75
C GLU A 30 -2.73 0.54 -3.72
N SER A 31 -3.04 -0.71 -3.36
CA SER A 31 -2.25 -1.51 -2.41
C SER A 31 -0.92 -2.01 -2.98
N GLY A 32 -0.60 -1.73 -4.25
CA GLY A 32 0.63 -2.16 -4.91
C GLY A 32 0.69 -3.67 -5.20
N LEU A 33 -0.46 -4.33 -5.37
CA LEU A 33 -0.55 -5.78 -5.60
C LEU A 33 -0.56 -6.17 -7.08
N GLU A 34 -0.29 -5.23 -7.99
CA GLU A 34 -0.37 -5.43 -9.44
C GLU A 34 0.44 -6.64 -9.93
N ARG A 35 1.61 -6.90 -9.32
CA ARG A 35 2.49 -8.02 -9.67
C ARG A 35 1.84 -9.39 -9.45
N PHE A 36 0.83 -9.47 -8.58
CA PHE A 36 0.12 -10.70 -8.26
C PHE A 36 -1.17 -10.89 -9.08
N ILE A 37 -1.54 -9.90 -9.91
CA ILE A 37 -2.78 -9.91 -10.67
C ILE A 37 -2.49 -10.14 -12.15
N ARG A 38 -2.84 -11.34 -12.62
CA ARG A 38 -2.80 -11.67 -14.04
C ARG A 38 -4.13 -11.25 -14.72
N LEU A 39 -4.15 -10.09 -15.37
CA LEU A 39 -5.35 -9.47 -15.96
C LEU A 39 -5.88 -10.20 -17.21
N ASP A 40 -5.00 -10.90 -17.92
CA ASP A 40 -5.25 -11.64 -19.16
C ASP A 40 -5.63 -13.11 -18.94
N LYS A 41 -5.80 -13.55 -17.68
CA LYS A 41 -6.13 -14.95 -17.36
C LYS A 41 -7.58 -15.37 -17.69
N GLY A 42 -8.35 -14.50 -18.32
CA GLY A 42 -9.80 -14.61 -18.44
C GLY A 42 -10.53 -13.96 -17.27
N ASP A 43 -11.79 -14.36 -17.07
CA ASP A 43 -12.68 -13.74 -16.09
C ASP A 43 -12.34 -14.13 -14.64
N PHE A 44 -12.42 -13.14 -13.75
CA PHE A 44 -12.32 -13.33 -12.31
C PHE A 44 -13.06 -12.21 -11.57
N VAL A 45 -13.45 -12.49 -10.32
CA VAL A 45 -14.14 -11.52 -9.46
C VAL A 45 -13.31 -10.25 -9.32
N GLY A 46 -13.88 -9.12 -9.70
CA GLY A 46 -13.22 -7.81 -9.62
C GLY A 46 -12.36 -7.41 -10.83
N ARG A 47 -12.25 -8.24 -11.89
CA ARG A 47 -11.47 -7.93 -13.09
C ARG A 47 -11.82 -6.57 -13.71
N GLU A 48 -13.09 -6.36 -14.02
CA GLU A 48 -13.57 -5.10 -14.61
C GLU A 48 -13.34 -3.90 -13.70
N ALA A 49 -13.47 -4.08 -12.39
CA ALA A 49 -13.21 -3.02 -11.42
C ALA A 49 -11.73 -2.61 -11.40
N VAL A 50 -10.81 -3.58 -11.47
CA VAL A 50 -9.37 -3.33 -11.57
C VAL A 50 -9.02 -2.64 -12.89
N LEU A 51 -9.59 -3.06 -14.02
CA LEU A 51 -9.36 -2.43 -15.33
C LEU A 51 -9.87 -0.99 -15.38
N LYS A 52 -11.09 -0.74 -14.87
CA LYS A 52 -11.66 0.61 -14.76
C LYS A 52 -10.79 1.49 -13.86
N TYR A 53 -10.35 0.96 -12.71
CA TYR A 53 -9.47 1.71 -11.81
C TYR A 53 -8.14 2.04 -12.50
N LYS A 54 -7.52 1.07 -13.19
CA LYS A 54 -6.27 1.23 -13.96
C LYS A 54 -6.36 2.29 -15.07
N ALA A 55 -7.53 2.52 -15.64
CA ALA A 55 -7.74 3.52 -16.69
C ALA A 55 -7.87 4.97 -16.16
N ARG A 56 -8.06 5.16 -14.86
CA ARG A 56 -8.15 6.50 -14.23
C ARG A 56 -6.78 7.21 -14.20
N ASN A 57 -6.78 8.54 -14.17
CA ASN A 57 -5.56 9.36 -14.12
C ASN A 57 -5.24 9.91 -12.71
N ASP A 58 -6.05 9.61 -11.70
CA ASP A 58 -5.98 10.15 -10.33
C ASP A 58 -5.69 9.07 -9.29
N GLN A 59 -4.99 8.01 -9.69
CA GLN A 59 -4.77 6.84 -8.85
C GLN A 59 -3.82 7.15 -7.68
N ARG A 60 -4.25 6.80 -6.48
CA ARG A 60 -3.36 6.74 -5.31
C ARG A 60 -2.56 5.44 -5.35
N ARG A 61 -1.40 5.45 -4.68
CA ARG A 61 -0.55 4.27 -4.51
C ARG A 61 0.05 4.22 -3.11
N SER A 62 0.09 3.05 -2.51
CA SER A 62 0.81 2.80 -1.26
C SER A 62 2.31 2.74 -1.55
N VAL A 63 3.10 3.59 -0.90
CA VAL A 63 4.56 3.64 -1.04
C VAL A 63 5.26 3.23 0.25
N THR A 64 6.52 2.83 0.15
CA THR A 64 7.40 2.68 1.31
C THR A 64 8.26 3.94 1.41
N LEU A 65 8.25 4.56 2.58
CA LEU A 65 9.05 5.75 2.86
C LEU A 65 10.20 5.37 3.79
N LYS A 66 11.39 5.90 3.50
CA LYS A 66 12.50 5.94 4.46
C LYS A 66 12.55 7.35 5.03
N VAL A 67 12.40 7.46 6.35
CA VAL A 67 12.43 8.74 7.07
C VAL A 67 13.64 8.73 7.99
N GLU A 68 14.49 9.75 7.88
CA GLU A 68 15.57 9.97 8.84
C GLU A 68 14.96 10.40 10.18
N THR A 69 15.44 9.84 11.28
CA THR A 69 14.86 10.02 12.62
C THR A 69 15.94 10.19 13.68
N ASP A 70 15.63 10.87 14.76
CA ASP A 70 16.46 11.03 15.97
C ASP A 70 16.23 9.92 17.02
N GLY A 71 15.43 8.90 16.67
CA GLY A 71 15.06 7.78 17.53
C GLY A 71 13.55 7.57 17.63
N ALA A 72 12.75 8.53 17.17
CA ALA A 72 11.31 8.38 17.05
C ALA A 72 10.92 7.41 15.91
N SER A 73 9.81 6.69 16.08
CA SER A 73 9.22 5.83 15.05
C SER A 73 7.74 6.13 14.90
N THR A 74 7.22 5.99 13.68
CA THR A 74 5.79 6.04 13.41
C THR A 74 5.14 4.71 13.80
N LEU A 75 3.94 4.77 14.35
CA LEU A 75 3.14 3.60 14.72
C LEU A 75 2.11 3.31 13.64
N ALA A 76 1.15 4.22 13.43
CA ALA A 76 0.09 4.12 12.42
C ALA A 76 -0.72 5.42 12.35
N SER A 77 -1.19 5.74 11.14
CA SER A 77 -2.12 6.84 10.86
C SER A 77 -1.57 8.26 11.10
N GLU A 78 -0.24 8.41 11.12
CA GLU A 78 0.40 9.71 11.07
C GLU A 78 0.19 10.37 9.70
N GLY A 79 -0.07 11.68 9.67
CA GLY A 79 -0.25 12.42 8.43
C GLY A 79 1.07 12.68 7.69
N LEU A 80 1.05 12.47 6.37
CA LEU A 80 2.14 12.78 5.47
C LEU A 80 1.92 14.17 4.86
N TYR A 81 2.86 15.08 5.09
CA TYR A 81 2.79 16.46 4.60
C TYR A 81 3.86 16.76 3.54
N LEU A 82 3.48 17.52 2.52
CA LEU A 82 4.38 18.08 1.52
C LEU A 82 4.11 19.58 1.40
N ASN A 83 5.12 20.42 1.65
CA ASN A 83 5.01 21.89 1.61
C ASN A 83 3.88 22.46 2.50
N GLY A 84 3.61 21.81 3.63
CA GLY A 84 2.55 22.22 4.56
C GLY A 84 1.15 21.69 4.24
N GLU A 85 0.99 20.97 3.13
CA GLU A 85 -0.28 20.35 2.75
C GLU A 85 -0.31 18.86 3.11
N LEU A 86 -1.44 18.39 3.65
CA LEU A 86 -1.67 16.97 3.94
C LEU A 86 -1.91 16.21 2.62
N VAL A 87 -1.04 15.24 2.32
CA VAL A 87 -1.07 14.47 1.06
C VAL A 87 -1.29 12.97 1.25
N GLY A 88 -1.28 12.48 2.50
CA GLY A 88 -1.48 11.07 2.82
C GLY A 88 -1.54 10.79 4.30
#